data_AF-A0A537XNJ7-F1
#
_entry.id   AF-A0A537XNJ7-F1
#
_cell.length_a   1.000
_cell.length_b   1.000
_cell.length_c   1.000
_cell.angle_alpha   90.00
_cell.angle_beta   90.00
_cell.angle_gamma   90.00
#
_symmetry.space_group_name_H-M   'P 1'
#
loop_
_entity.id
_entity.type
_entity.pdbx_description
1 polymer ?
#
loop_
_entity_poly.entity_id
_entity_poly.type
_entity_poly.pdbx_seq_one_letter_code
_entity_poly.pdbx_strand_id
1 'polypeptide(L)' 'MSLFQRPTAIRRKTLRMILGASKDAYPNEFGAILRAEGGVITELLLIPGTIGGNRHAIFRLYNMPPDFSVVGTVHS' A
#
# COMPACT_ATOMS: atom_id res chain seq x y z
N MET A 1 -0.74 -17.29 15.49
CA MET A 1 -0.69 -16.01 14.77
C MET A 1 -2.11 -15.70 14.29
N SER A 2 -2.65 -14.50 14.54
CA SER A 2 -3.99 -14.15 14.03
C SER A 2 -3.97 -14.13 12.50
N LEU A 3 -4.92 -14.83 11.87
CA LEU A 3 -5.11 -14.84 10.41
C LEU A 3 -5.53 -13.48 9.85
N PHE A 4 -6.01 -12.58 10.71
CA PHE A 4 -6.38 -11.22 10.34
C PHE A 4 -5.75 -10.25 11.33
N GLN A 5 -4.84 -9.42 10.84
CA GLN A 5 -4.27 -8.33 11.61
C GLN A 5 -5.05 -7.06 11.31
N ARG A 6 -5.74 -6.51 12.32
CA ARG A 6 -6.21 -5.13 12.25
C ARG A 6 -5.04 -4.23 12.66
N PRO A 7 -4.37 -3.54 11.73
CA PRO A 7 -3.24 -2.71 12.09
C PRO A 7 -3.71 -1.51 12.92
N THR A 8 -2.99 -1.19 13.99
CA THR A 8 -3.24 -0.01 14.85
C THR A 8 -2.12 1.02 14.76
N ALA A 9 -1.02 0.69 14.08
CA ALA A 9 0.13 1.58 13.90
C ALA A 9 0.73 1.46 12.49
N ILE A 10 1.50 2.46 12.09
CA ILE A 10 2.32 2.46 10.88
C ILE A 10 3.76 2.81 11.23
N ARG A 11 4.70 2.07 10.65
CA ARG A 11 6.13 2.36 10.86
C ARG A 11 6.46 3.71 10.24
N ARG A 12 7.09 4.60 11.02
CA ARG A 12 7.41 5.97 10.60
C ARG A 12 8.13 6.05 9.23
N LYS A 13 9.06 5.14 8.94
CA LYS A 13 9.76 5.11 7.63
C LYS A 13 8.81 4.81 6.47
N THR A 14 7.84 3.94 6.68
CA THR A 14 6.83 3.53 5.69
C THR A 14 5.86 4.67 5.42
N LEU A 15 5.40 5.36 6.47
CA LEU A 15 4.60 6.57 6.31
C LEU A 15 5.32 7.66 5.51
N ARG A 16 6.61 7.90 5.80
CA ARG A 16 7.40 8.88 5.02
C ARG A 16 7.59 8.46 3.56
N MET A 17 7.75 7.17 3.29
CA MET A 17 7.81 6.65 1.93
C MET A 17 6.52 6.91 1.16
N ILE A 18 5.36 6.64 1.79
CA ILE A 18 4.04 6.96 1.20
C ILE A 18 3.97 8.45 0.86
N LEU A 19 4.23 9.34 1.83
CA LEU A 19 4.14 10.78 1.62
C LEU A 19 5.09 11.28 0.51
N GLY A 20 6.31 10.72 0.46
CA GLY A 20 7.28 11.04 -0.59
C GLY A 20 6.82 10.58 -1.98
N ALA A 21 6.35 9.34 -2.09
CA ALA A 21 5.84 8.77 -3.35
C ALA A 21 4.56 9.49 -3.82
N SER A 22 3.65 9.83 -2.90
CA SER A 22 2.47 10.64 -3.20
C SER A 22 2.84 12.01 -3.76
N LYS A 23 3.86 12.66 -3.19
CA LYS A 23 4.32 13.96 -3.68
C LYS A 23 4.98 13.86 -5.06
N ASP A 24 5.75 12.79 -5.30
CA ASP A 24 6.44 12.55 -6.58
C ASP A 24 5.47 12.19 -7.71
N ALA A 25 4.40 11.46 -7.39
CA ALA A 25 3.38 11.06 -8.37
C ALA A 25 2.49 12.22 -8.84
N TYR A 26 2.40 13.32 -8.07
CA TYR A 26 1.55 14.46 -8.40
C TYR A 26 1.83 15.00 -9.81
N PRO A 27 0.80 15.24 -10.66
CA PRO A 27 -0.62 15.34 -10.34
C PRO A 27 -1.42 14.02 -10.38
N ASN A 28 -0.77 12.89 -10.65
CA ASN A 28 -1.41 11.58 -10.65
C ASN A 28 -1.42 10.98 -9.25
N GLU A 29 -2.34 10.04 -9.04
CA GLU A 29 -2.42 9.31 -7.79
C GLU A 29 -1.31 8.26 -7.67
N PHE A 30 -0.64 8.26 -6.52
CA PHE A 30 0.13 7.11 -6.07
C PHE A 30 -0.82 6.03 -5.52
N GLY A 31 -0.53 4.76 -5.76
CA GLY A 31 -1.29 3.64 -5.21
C GLY A 31 -0.39 2.46 -4.86
N ALA A 32 -0.60 1.84 -3.69
CA ALA A 32 0.10 0.63 -3.27
C ALA A 32 -0.75 -0.25 -2.34
N ILE A 33 -0.32 -1.50 -2.14
CA ILE A 33 -0.89 -2.41 -1.14
C ILE A 33 -0.13 -2.31 0.17
N LEU A 34 -0.83 -2.41 1.29
CA LEU A 34 -0.28 -2.36 2.63
C LEU A 34 -0.12 -3.76 3.22
N ARG A 35 1.06 -4.00 3.78
CA ARG A 35 1.38 -5.20 4.56
C ARG A 35 1.60 -4.84 6.03
N ALA A 36 1.13 -5.68 6.94
CA ALA A 36 1.38 -5.53 8.37
C ALA A 36 2.05 -6.75 8.99
N GLU A 37 2.83 -6.47 10.02
CA GLU A 37 3.42 -7.46 10.90
C GLU A 37 3.16 -7.02 12.36
N GLY A 38 2.71 -7.95 13.20
CA GLY A 38 2.40 -7.64 14.61
C GLY A 38 1.39 -6.50 14.82
N GLY A 39 0.49 -6.23 13.86
CA GLY A 39 -0.45 -5.10 13.95
C GLY A 39 0.15 -3.73 13.58
N VAL A 40 1.36 -3.71 13.01
CA VAL A 40 2.02 -2.50 12.50
C VAL A 40 2.17 -2.60 10.98
N ILE A 41 1.72 -1.59 10.24
CA ILE A 41 1.98 -1.49 8.79
C ILE A 41 3.47 -1.23 8.59
N THR A 42 4.16 -2.16 7.94
CA THR A 42 5.62 -2.15 7.77
C THR A 42 6.04 -1.86 6.35
N GLU A 43 5.25 -2.24 5.35
CA GLU A 43 5.69 -2.29 3.95
C GLU A 43 4.60 -1.89 2.96
N LEU A 44 5.08 -1.48 1.78
CA LEU A 44 4.30 -1.24 0.58
C LEU A 44 4.61 -2.35 -0.42
N LEU A 45 3.59 -2.96 -1.01
CA LEU A 45 3.74 -3.82 -2.17
C LEU A 45 3.26 -3.05 -3.40
N LEU A 46 4.14 -2.93 -4.39
CA LEU A 46 3.81 -2.40 -5.71
C LEU A 46 3.38 -3.57 -6.58
N ILE A 47 2.14 -3.54 -7.06
CA ILE A 47 1.64 -4.58 -7.96
C ILE A 47 1.93 -4.18 -9.41
N PRO A 48 2.48 -5.09 -10.23
CA PRO A 48 2.65 -4.86 -11.66
C PRO A 48 1.36 -4.42 -12.36
N GLY A 49 1.45 -3.37 -13.16
CA GLY A 49 0.32 -2.79 -13.89
C GLY A 49 -0.65 -1.99 -13.01
N THR A 50 -0.21 -1.53 -11.84
CA THR A 50 -0.85 -0.43 -11.11
C THR A 50 -0.76 0.84 -11.97
N ILE A 51 -1.89 1.50 -12.20
CA ILE A 51 -1.98 2.73 -13.00
C ILE A 51 -2.42 3.87 -12.08
N GLY A 52 -1.59 4.90 -11.96
CA GLY A 52 -1.96 6.16 -11.31
C GLY A 52 -2.57 7.13 -12.31
N GLY A 53 -3.84 7.48 -12.11
CA GLY A 53 -4.52 8.53 -12.88
C GLY A 53 -4.70 9.81 -12.06
N ASN A 54 -5.19 10.87 -12.68
CA ASN A 54 -5.42 12.16 -12.01
C ASN A 54 -6.62 12.20 -11.04
N ARG A 55 -7.36 11.09 -10.90
CA ARG A 55 -8.58 10.97 -10.08
C ARG A 55 -8.79 9.59 -9.43
N HIS A 56 -7.97 8.61 -9.80
CA HIS A 56 -8.07 7.25 -9.29
C HIS A 56 -6.79 6.47 -9.58
N ALA A 57 -6.44 5.55 -8.67
CA ALA A 57 -5.47 4.49 -8.88
C ALA A 57 -6.17 3.16 -9.21
N ILE A 58 -5.70 2.47 -10.25
CA ILE A 58 -6.23 1.16 -10.67
C ILE A 58 -5.23 0.07 -10.28
N PHE A 59 -5.68 -0.89 -9.47
CA PHE A 59 -4.90 -2.05 -9.07
C PHE A 59 -5.28 -3.29 -9.88
N ARG A 60 -4.30 -3.94 -10.51
CA ARG A 60 -4.48 -5.26 -11.15
C ARG A 60 -4.25 -6.37 -10.14
N LEU A 61 -5.18 -6.57 -9.21
CA LEU A 61 -5.01 -7.49 -8.07
C LEU A 61 -4.71 -8.94 -8.46
N TYR A 62 -5.10 -9.38 -9.67
CA TYR A 62 -4.74 -10.70 -10.20
C TYR A 62 -3.24 -10.88 -10.46
N ASN A 63 -2.45 -9.81 -10.47
CA ASN A 63 -0.98 -9.86 -10.52
C ASN A 63 -0.33 -9.98 -9.13
N MET A 64 -1.13 -9.97 -8.05
CA MET A 64 -0.62 -10.11 -6.68
C MET A 64 -0.56 -11.60 -6.31
N PRO A 65 0.61 -12.12 -5.92
CA PRO A 65 0.69 -13.44 -5.30
C PRO A 65 -0.13 -13.49 -4.00
N PRO A 66 -0.65 -14.67 -3.59
CA PRO A 66 -1.30 -14.81 -2.30
C PRO A 66 -0.39 -14.37 -1.15
N ASP A 67 -0.85 -13.40 -0.35
CA ASP A 67 -0.14 -12.89 0.83
C ASP A 67 -1.14 -12.59 1.95
N PHE A 68 -1.11 -13.40 3.01
CA PHE A 68 -2.03 -13.29 4.16
C PHE A 68 -1.68 -12.14 5.13
N SER A 69 -0.56 -11.45 4.91
CA SER A 69 -0.17 -10.30 5.70
C SER A 69 -0.63 -8.96 5.09
N VAL A 70 -1.33 -9.00 3.94
CA VAL A 70 -1.98 -7.84 3.34
C VAL A 70 -3.15 -7.38 4.21
N VAL A 71 -3.17 -6.08 4.53
CA VAL A 71 -4.16 -5.47 5.43
C VAL A 71 -4.97 -4.34 4.78
N GLY A 72 -4.65 -3.96 3.54
CA GLY A 72 -5.40 -2.94 2.81
C GLY A 72 -4.63 -2.32 1.66
N THR A 73 -5.10 -1.17 1.19
CA THR A 73 -4.48 -0.34 0.14
C THR A 73 -4.19 1.06 0.69
N VAL A 74 -3.33 1.80 -0.01
CA VAL A 74 -3.12 3.23 0.20
C VAL A 74 -3.11 3.93 -1.15
N HIS A 75 -3.67 5.13 -1.19
CA HIS A 75 -3.50 6.06 -2.31
C HIS A 75 -3.26 7.49 -1.79
N SER A 76 -2.68 8.35 -2.63
CA SER A 76 -2.48 9.79 -2.37
C SER A 76 -3.76 10.59 -2.52
#